data_AF-A0A926HE99-F1
#
_entry.id   AF-A0A926HE99-F1
#
_cell.length_a   1.000
_cell.length_b   1.000
_cell.length_c   1.000
_cell.angle_alpha   90.00
_cell.angle_beta   90.00
_cell.angle_gamma   90.00
#
_symmetry.space_group_name_H-M   'P 1'
#
loop_
_entity.id
_entity.type
_entity.pdbx_description
1 polymer ?
#
loop_
_entity_poly.entity_id
_entity_poly.type
_entity_poly.pdbx_seq_one_letter_code
_entity_poly.pdbx_strand_id
1 'polypeptide(L)'
;MIVFQVLSAILSIYQFILLGRILISWFPDIDRSNPIVQFLFDATEPVLRPIREMLPPSGFGGLDLSPMVVVIGIYVLQMILPG
;
A
#
# COMPACT_ATOMS: atom_id res chain seq x y z
N MET A 1 -25.69 3.59 -1.04
CA MET A 1 -25.18 3.55 -2.43
C MET A 1 -24.01 4.51 -2.61
N ILE A 2 -24.20 5.84 -2.55
CA ILE A 2 -23.09 6.82 -2.76
C ILE A 2 -21.91 6.63 -1.80
N VAL A 3 -22.16 6.39 -0.51
CA VAL A 3 -21.08 6.21 0.48
C VAL A 3 -20.17 5.03 0.13
N PHE A 4 -20.73 3.90 -0.32
CA PHE A 4 -19.95 2.72 -0.72
C PHE A 4 -19.13 2.98 -1.98
N GLN A 5 -19.68 3.73 -2.93
CA GLN A 5 -18.97 4.13 -4.15
C GLN A 5 -17.79 5.04 -3.85
N VAL A 6 -17.98 6.03 -2.96
CA VAL A 6 -16.89 6.92 -2.52
C VAL A 6 -15.81 6.11 -1.80
N LEU A 7 -16.20 5.18 -0.91
CA LEU A 7 -15.24 4.33 -0.22
C LEU A 7 -14.46 3.44 -1.18
N SER A 8 -15.14 2.81 -2.15
CA SER A 8 -14.50 1.99 -3.17
C SER A 8 -13.52 2.80 -4.02
N ALA A 9 -13.88 4.04 -4.38
CA ALA A 9 -12.98 4.95 -5.11
C ALA A 9 -11.73 5.31 -4.29
N ILE A 10 -11.88 5.61 -3.00
CA ILE A 10 -10.75 5.88 -2.10
C ILE A 10 -9.81 4.66 -2.04
N LEU A 11 -10.37 3.46 -1.89
CA LEU A 11 -9.61 2.22 -1.87
C LEU A 11 -8.83 2.00 -3.18
N SER A 12 -9.45 2.28 -4.34
CA SER A 12 -8.78 2.22 -5.64
C SER A 12 -7.65 3.26 -5.77
N ILE A 13 -7.86 4.49 -5.30
CA ILE A 13 -6.80 5.51 -5.28
C ILE A 13 -5.63 5.05 -4.41
N TYR A 14 -5.93 4.47 -3.23
CA TYR A 14 -4.90 3.98 -2.33
C TYR A 14 -4.13 2.78 -2.92
N GLN A 15 -4.76 1.93 -3.75
CA GLN A 15 -4.05 0.90 -4.53
C GLN A 15 -3.01 1.52 -5.49
N PHE A 16 -3.32 2.63 -6.15
CA PHE A 16 -2.34 3.33 -7.00
C PHE A 16 -1.17 3.92 -6.20
N ILE A 17 -1.44 4.45 -5.00
CA ILE A 17 -0.38 4.92 -4.10
C ILE A 17 0.53 3.75 -3.70
N LEU A 18 -0.03 2.60 -3.33
CA LEU A 18 0.76 1.39 -3.03
C LEU A 18 1.57 0.92 -4.23
N LEU A 19 0.99 0.94 -5.44
CA LEU A 19 1.71 0.62 -6.66
C LEU A 19 2.91 1.56 -6.85
N GLY A 20 2.72 2.86 -6.63
CA GLY A 20 3.82 3.83 -6.60
C GLY A 20 4.89 3.45 -5.58
N ARG A 21 4.51 3.14 -4.33
CA ARG A 21 5.46 2.71 -3.27
C ARG A 21 6.27 1.48 -3.67
N ILE A 22 5.65 0.50 -4.33
CA ILE A 22 6.31 -0.72 -4.83
C ILE A 22 7.27 -0.39 -5.98
N LEU A 23 6.86 0.45 -6.93
CA LEU A 23 7.73 0.85 -8.03
C LEU A 23 8.96 1.60 -7.52
N ILE A 24 8.79 2.54 -6.58
CA ILE A 24 9.93 3.25 -5.98
C ILE A 24 10.88 2.29 -5.25
N SER A 25 10.38 1.23 -4.61
CA SER A 25 11.25 0.27 -3.91
C SER A 25 12.13 -0.55 -4.85
N TRP A 26 11.78 -0.67 -6.14
CA TRP A 26 12.62 -1.31 -7.16
C TRP A 26 13.75 -0.42 -7.66
N PHE A 27 13.66 0.90 -7.46
CA PHE A 27 14.66 1.87 -7.86
C PHE A 27 15.27 2.54 -6.61
N PRO A 28 16.19 1.86 -5.91
CA PRO A 28 16.75 2.36 -4.65
C PRO A 28 17.52 3.68 -4.79
N ASP A 29 17.97 4.03 -6.00
CA ASP A 29 18.71 5.26 -6.31
C ASP A 29 17.81 6.50 -6.47
N ILE A 30 16.49 6.34 -6.39
CA ILE A 30 15.57 7.49 -6.43
C ILE A 30 15.79 8.38 -5.19
N ASP A 31 15.90 9.68 -5.45
CA ASP A 31 16.04 10.69 -4.40
C ASP A 31 14.85 10.69 -3.44
N ARG A 32 15.09 10.30 -2.18
CA ARG A 32 14.10 10.30 -1.10
C ARG A 32 13.72 11.70 -0.61
N SER A 33 14.46 12.74 -1.02
CA SER A 33 14.06 14.12 -0.76
C SER A 33 12.95 14.60 -1.71
N ASN A 34 12.65 13.85 -2.77
CA ASN A 34 11.57 14.17 -3.69
C ASN A 34 10.22 14.14 -2.96
N PRO A 35 9.43 15.23 -3.01
CA PRO A 35 8.14 15.32 -2.31
C PRO A 35 7.16 14.19 -2.67
N ILE A 36 7.18 13.70 -3.91
CA ILE A 36 6.32 12.60 -4.35
C ILE A 36 6.74 11.30 -3.66
N VAL A 37 8.04 11.06 -3.55
CA VAL A 37 8.57 9.88 -2.86
C VAL A 37 8.23 9.94 -1.38
N GLN A 38 8.44 11.09 -0.74
CA GLN A 38 8.06 11.28 0.67
C GLN A 38 6.57 11.03 0.88
N PHE A 39 5.72 11.62 0.03
CA PHE A 39 4.28 11.40 0.09
C PHE A 39 3.91 9.93 -0.02
N LEU A 40 4.47 9.19 -0.98
CA LEU A 40 4.22 7.75 -1.11
C LEU A 40 4.62 6.99 0.15
N PHE A 41 5.74 7.37 0.78
CA PHE A 41 6.20 6.73 2.00
C PHE A 41 5.29 7.06 3.18
N ASP A 42 5.04 8.34 3.43
CA ASP A 42 4.24 8.84 4.56
C ASP A 42 2.77 8.40 4.48
N ALA A 43 2.20 8.36 3.28
CA ALA A 43 0.81 7.93 3.09
C ALA A 43 0.63 6.42 3.31
N THR A 44 1.65 5.60 3.03
CA THR A 44 1.55 4.14 3.12
C THR A 44 2.08 3.57 4.43
N GLU A 45 3.04 4.22 5.09
CA GLU A 45 3.71 3.69 6.28
C GLU A 45 2.77 3.39 7.47
N PRO A 46 1.74 4.20 7.78
CA PRO A 46 0.82 3.90 8.87
C PRO A 46 0.11 2.55 8.74
N VAL A 47 -0.10 2.09 7.50
CA VAL A 47 -0.73 0.80 7.20
C VAL A 47 0.31 -0.29 7.00
N LEU A 48 1.41 0.01 6.30
CA LEU A 48 2.44 -0.98 5.98
C LEU A 48 3.26 -1.40 7.20
N ARG A 49 3.63 -0.46 8.08
CA ARG A 49 4.45 -0.75 9.27
C ARG A 49 3.84 -1.83 10.18
N PRO A 50 2.59 -1.72 10.66
CA PRO A 50 2.03 -2.77 11.53
C PRO A 50 1.94 -4.12 10.82
N ILE A 51 1.63 -4.14 9.52
CA ILE A 51 1.58 -5.39 8.74
C ILE A 51 2.97 -5.99 8.60
N ARG A 52 3.99 -5.16 8.35
CA ARG A 52 5.39 -5.58 8.26
C ARG A 52 5.87 -6.20 9.57
N GLU A 53 5.47 -5.64 10.71
CA GLU A 53 5.79 -6.16 12.05
C GLU A 53 5.07 -7.47 12.38
N MET A 54 3.88 -7.70 11.81
CA MET A 54 3.14 -8.96 11.96
C MET A 54 3.70 -10.09 11.08
N LEU A 55 4.35 -9.76 9.97
CA LEU A 55 4.95 -10.76 9.09
C LEU A 55 6.23 -11.34 9.72
N PRO A 56 6.49 -12.65 9.56
CA PRO A 56 7.70 -13.25 10.11
C PRO A 56 8.95 -12.57 9.53
N PRO A 57 9.87 -12.06 10.37
CA PRO A 57 11.09 -11.39 9.90
C PRO A 57 12.02 -12.31 9.09
N SER A 58 11.83 -13.63 9.20
CA SER A 58 12.59 -14.67 8.51
C SER A 58 12.11 -14.99 7.08
N GLY A 59 11.03 -14.37 6.59
CA GLY A 59 10.32 -14.86 5.41
C GLY A 59 10.99 -14.64 4.04
N PHE A 60 11.65 -13.51 3.78
CA PHE A 60 11.96 -13.12 2.38
C PHE A 60 13.23 -12.28 2.20
N GLY A 61 14.31 -12.58 2.91
CA GLY A 61 15.64 -12.02 2.60
C GLY A 61 15.74 -10.48 2.53
N GLY A 62 14.92 -9.77 3.31
CA GLY A 62 14.86 -8.29 3.32
C GLY A 62 13.85 -7.67 2.35
N LEU A 63 13.08 -8.47 1.60
CA LEU A 63 12.02 -7.99 0.72
C LEU A 63 10.74 -7.70 1.52
N ASP A 64 10.23 -6.47 1.39
CA ASP A 64 9.00 -6.03 2.05
C ASP A 64 7.76 -6.53 1.32
N LEU A 65 7.12 -7.57 1.86
CA LEU A 65 5.85 -8.10 1.35
C LEU A 65 4.60 -7.39 1.90
N SER A 66 4.75 -6.46 2.84
CA SER A 66 3.60 -5.75 3.40
C SER A 66 2.71 -5.07 2.35
N PRO A 67 3.24 -4.49 1.24
CA PRO A 67 2.37 -3.89 0.22
C PRO A 67 1.47 -4.91 -0.48
N MET A 68 1.94 -6.13 -0.69
CA MET A 68 1.14 -7.21 -1.29
C MET A 68 -0.01 -7.62 -0.38
N VAL A 69 0.26 -7.76 0.91
CA VAL A 69 -0.76 -8.08 1.92
C VAL A 69 -1.84 -7.00 1.94
N VAL A 70 -1.46 -5.72 1.89
CA VAL A 70 -2.42 -4.61 1.85
C VAL A 70 -3.24 -4.63 0.57
N VAL A 71 -2.61 -4.81 -0.59
CA VAL A 71 -3.32 -4.88 -1.89
C VAL A 71 -4.39 -5.98 -1.87
N ILE A 72 -4.03 -7.18 -1.39
CA ILE A 72 -4.97 -8.30 -1.23
C ILE A 72 -6.10 -7.92 -0.26
N GLY A 73 -5.78 -7.31 0.88
CA GLY A 73 -6.77 -6.84 1.84
C GLY A 73 -7.77 -5.85 1.23
N ILE A 74 -7.28 -4.91 0.42
CA ILE A 74 -8.15 -3.96 -0.29
C ILE A 74 -9.08 -4.67 -1.28
N TYR A 75 -8.57 -5.63 -2.06
CA TYR A 75 -9.40 -6.41 -2.98
C TYR A 75 -10.52 -7.15 -2.24
N VAL A 76 -10.20 -7.78 -1.11
CA VAL A 76 -11.20 -8.46 -0.26
C VAL A 76 -12.23 -7.46 0.26
N LEU A 77 -11.81 -6.28 0.73
CA LEU A 77 -12.73 -5.24 1.18
C LEU A 77 -13.66 -4.78 0.06
N GLN A 78 -13.12 -4.51 -1.14
CA GLN A 78 -13.93 -4.10 -2.30
C GLN A 78 -14.92 -5.17 -2.74
N MET A 79 -14.59 -6.46 -2.60
CA MET A 79 -15.51 -7.55 -2.91
C MET A 79 -16.72 -7.60 -1.96
N ILE A 80 -16.53 -7.18 -0.70
CA ILE A 80 -17.59 -7.18 0.33
C ILE A 80 -18.45 -5.92 0.23
N LEU A 81 -17.92 -4.81 -0.29
CA LEU A 81 -18.66 -3.57 -0.43
C LEU A 81 -19.77 -3.72 -1.50
N PRO A 82 -21.04 -3.47 -1.15
CA PRO A 82 -22.12 -3.47 -2.14
C PRO A 82 -21.98 -2.25 -3.06
N GLY A 83 -22.15 -2.48 -4.37
CA GLY A 83 -22.14 -1.43 -5.40
C GLY A 83 -23.25 -0.38 -5.25
#